data_AF-A0A950YXP3-F1
#
_entry.id   AF-A0A950YXP3-F1
#
_cell.length_a   1.000
_cell.length_b   1.000
_cell.length_c   1.000
_cell.angle_alpha   90.00
_cell.angle_beta   90.00
_cell.angle_gamma   90.00
#
_symmetry.space_group_name_H-M   'P 1'
#
loop_
_entity.id
_entity.type
_entity.pdbx_description
1 polymer ?
#
loop_
_entity_poly.entity_id
_entity_poly.type
_entity_poly.pdbx_seq_one_letter_code
_entity_poly.pdbx_strand_id
1 'polypeptide(L)'
;MTYCLGIVTEEGLVMASDSRTNAGFDQVNVCRKMHTFVEPGERVFVILSSGSVSISQSVVTLLRNDFDSGLGLAKCGSLYEAARIVGDCVRRVSDIDRAALERDHFSFNVHLLLGGQVIGAEPPNLYLIYPQGNPLRATEDSPYLQLGECKYGRPILDRGVDGQTSLEVAAKYALLSFDATIRSNVTVGPPVEIVLYRKDSFELTQYRRFGAADEELTLIHSSWETSLRRAVEQLPEINFRSPPPEMST
;
A
#
# COMPACT_ATOMS: atom_id res chain seq x y z
N MET A 1 6.83 -10.96 1.68
CA MET A 1 6.29 -10.78 3.05
C MET A 1 5.97 -9.30 3.26
N THR A 2 4.96 -8.80 2.55
CA THR A 2 4.53 -7.40 2.64
C THR A 2 3.15 -7.27 2.00
N TYR A 3 2.28 -6.44 2.55
CA TYR A 3 1.13 -5.89 1.85
C TYR A 3 1.06 -4.38 2.06
N CYS A 4 0.99 -3.62 0.97
CA CYS A 4 0.72 -2.19 1.01
C CYS A 4 -0.39 -1.84 0.01
N LEU A 5 -1.13 -0.79 0.32
CA LEU A 5 -2.30 -0.35 -0.44
C LEU A 5 -2.34 1.18 -0.45
N GLY A 6 -2.66 1.76 -1.61
CA GLY A 6 -3.10 3.14 -1.73
C GLY A 6 -4.42 3.19 -2.47
N ILE A 7 -5.33 4.08 -2.04
CA ILE A 7 -6.62 4.35 -2.67
C ILE A 7 -6.72 5.86 -2.92
N VAL A 8 -7.12 6.23 -4.14
CA VAL A 8 -7.46 7.59 -4.56
C VAL A 8 -8.97 7.74 -4.47
N THR A 9 -9.42 8.84 -3.85
CA THR A 9 -10.82 9.28 -3.87
C THR A 9 -10.88 10.72 -4.36
N GLU A 10 -12.08 11.23 -4.65
CA GLU A 10 -12.27 12.65 -4.96
C GLU A 10 -11.84 13.57 -3.79
N GLU A 11 -11.93 13.06 -2.56
CA GLU A 11 -11.61 13.77 -1.32
C GLU A 11 -10.13 13.72 -0.93
N GLY A 12 -9.34 12.80 -1.51
CA GLY A 12 -7.92 12.67 -1.20
C GLY A 12 -7.34 11.26 -1.37
N LEU A 13 -6.47 10.84 -0.45
CA LEU A 13 -5.75 9.56 -0.49
C LEU A 13 -5.87 8.79 0.82
N VAL A 14 -6.06 7.48 0.72
CA VAL A 14 -5.81 6.53 1.80
C VAL A 14 -4.56 5.74 1.46
N MET A 15 -3.62 5.64 2.39
CA MET A 15 -2.44 4.79 2.22
C MET A 15 -2.22 3.94 3.46
N ALA A 16 -1.98 2.64 3.28
CA ALA A 16 -1.84 1.69 4.37
C ALA A 16 -0.76 0.63 4.09
N SER A 17 -0.04 0.22 5.13
CA SER A 17 1.02 -0.79 5.05
C SER A 17 1.07 -1.68 6.29
N ASP A 18 1.33 -2.96 6.10
CA ASP A 18 1.72 -3.85 7.20
C ASP A 18 3.19 -3.64 7.59
N SER A 19 3.62 -4.21 8.72
CA SER A 19 5.00 -4.06 9.22
C SER A 19 5.78 -5.38 9.27
N ARG A 20 5.13 -6.53 9.12
CA ARG A 20 5.81 -7.83 9.18
C ARG A 20 6.76 -7.99 8.01
N THR A 21 8.00 -8.34 8.31
CA THR A 21 9.08 -8.28 7.32
C THR A 21 10.01 -9.47 7.47
N ASN A 22 10.45 -10.05 6.34
CA ASN A 22 11.48 -11.09 6.33
C ASN A 22 12.85 -10.41 6.24
N ALA A 23 13.70 -10.61 7.23
CA ALA A 23 15.07 -10.11 7.25
C ALA A 23 16.13 -11.22 7.06
N GLY A 24 15.72 -12.46 6.78
CA GLY A 24 16.59 -13.63 6.63
C GLY A 24 15.83 -14.94 6.87
N PHE A 25 16.49 -16.07 6.62
CA PHE A 25 15.86 -17.40 6.59
C PHE A 25 14.93 -17.74 7.77
N ASP A 26 15.21 -17.22 8.98
CA ASP A 26 14.35 -17.39 10.17
C ASP A 26 14.12 -16.09 10.96
N GLN A 27 14.28 -14.92 10.32
CA GLN A 27 14.15 -13.63 11.00
C GLN A 27 12.91 -12.88 10.53
N VAL A 28 11.84 -13.00 11.32
CA VAL A 28 10.64 -12.18 11.16
C VAL A 28 10.77 -10.95 12.05
N ASN A 29 11.01 -9.80 11.42
CA ASN A 29 11.13 -8.50 12.09
C ASN A 29 9.90 -7.64 11.84
N VAL A 30 9.72 -6.64 12.71
CA VAL A 30 8.76 -5.56 12.51
C VAL A 30 9.52 -4.37 11.96
N CYS A 31 9.34 -4.08 10.67
CA CYS A 31 9.96 -2.94 10.00
C CYS A 31 8.87 -1.99 9.51
N ARG A 32 9.07 -0.69 9.74
CA ARG A 32 8.19 0.35 9.21
C ARG A 32 8.27 0.34 7.69
N LYS A 33 7.13 0.36 7.01
CA LYS A 33 7.07 0.37 5.53
C LYS A 33 6.49 1.66 4.97
N MET A 34 5.93 2.53 5.81
CA MET A 34 5.41 3.85 5.45
C MET A 34 6.40 4.95 5.83
N HIS A 35 6.73 5.81 4.88
CA HIS A 35 7.68 6.92 5.06
C HIS A 35 7.09 8.22 4.51
N THR A 36 7.21 9.32 5.25
CA THR A 36 6.54 10.59 4.91
C THR A 36 7.55 11.71 4.65
N PHE A 37 7.33 12.52 3.62
CA PHE A 37 8.13 13.67 3.26
C PHE A 37 7.19 14.86 3.13
N VAL A 38 7.27 15.81 4.07
CA VAL A 38 6.26 16.87 4.24
C VAL A 38 6.98 18.21 4.32
N GLU A 39 6.60 19.13 3.46
CA GLU A 39 6.86 20.56 3.59
C GLU A 39 5.50 21.23 3.79
N PRO A 40 5.14 21.61 5.04
CA PRO A 40 3.79 22.06 5.38
C PRO A 40 3.32 23.21 4.49
N GLY A 41 2.10 23.10 3.96
CA GLY A 41 1.52 24.11 3.07
C GLY A 41 2.03 24.09 1.63
N GLU A 42 3.03 23.26 1.30
CA GLU A 42 3.60 23.20 -0.05
C GLU A 42 3.49 21.81 -0.68
N ARG A 43 3.90 20.75 0.03
CA ARG A 43 3.93 19.38 -0.52
C ARG A 43 3.86 18.31 0.55
N VAL A 44 3.21 17.22 0.19
CA VAL A 44 3.13 16.00 1.02
C VAL A 44 3.38 14.81 0.12
N PHE A 45 4.30 13.95 0.54
CA PHE A 45 4.51 12.64 -0.05
C PHE A 45 4.52 11.55 1.02
N VAL A 46 3.94 10.41 0.66
CA VAL A 46 3.94 9.18 1.43
C VAL A 46 4.46 8.08 0.52
N ILE A 47 5.49 7.35 0.97
CA ILE A 47 6.10 6.24 0.25
C ILE A 47 5.88 4.97 1.07
N LEU A 48 5.27 3.97 0.44
CA LEU A 48 5.17 2.61 0.97
C LEU A 48 6.17 1.71 0.26
N SER A 49 6.78 0.75 0.97
CA SER A 49 7.82 -0.12 0.42
C SER A 49 7.48 -1.61 0.49
N SER A 50 7.89 -2.35 -0.55
CA SER A 50 7.81 -3.81 -0.63
C SER A 50 9.02 -4.39 -1.36
N GLY A 51 9.33 -5.67 -1.11
CA GLY A 51 10.50 -6.35 -1.63
C GLY A 51 11.63 -6.43 -0.60
N SER A 52 12.87 -6.26 -1.06
CA SER A 52 14.07 -6.32 -0.22
C SER A 52 14.15 -5.12 0.72
N VAL A 53 14.28 -5.42 2.01
CA VAL A 53 14.35 -4.43 3.09
C VAL A 53 15.61 -3.60 3.02
N SER A 54 16.75 -4.22 2.72
CA SER A 54 18.02 -3.50 2.62
C SER A 54 17.99 -2.50 1.48
N ILE A 55 17.44 -2.90 0.32
CA ILE A 55 17.30 -2.01 -0.85
C ILE A 55 16.32 -0.88 -0.53
N SER A 56 15.14 -1.16 0.03
CA SER A 56 14.16 -0.11 0.34
C SER A 56 14.67 0.87 1.39
N GLN A 57 15.41 0.40 2.40
CA GLN A 57 16.06 1.25 3.40
C GLN A 57 17.12 2.15 2.77
N SER A 58 17.97 1.64 1.87
CA SER A 58 18.93 2.45 1.12
C SER A 58 18.25 3.54 0.31
N VAL A 59 17.18 3.22 -0.42
CA VAL A 59 16.41 4.20 -1.21
C VAL A 59 15.80 5.28 -0.31
N VAL A 60 15.13 4.90 0.77
CA VAL A 60 14.51 5.85 1.71
C VAL A 60 15.56 6.74 2.38
N THR A 61 16.72 6.18 2.73
CA THR A 61 17.82 6.93 3.37
C THR A 61 18.37 7.99 2.42
N LEU A 62 18.64 7.64 1.17
CA LEU A 62 19.13 8.59 0.16
C LEU A 62 18.08 9.69 -0.13
N LEU A 63 16.80 9.30 -0.30
CA LEU A 63 15.72 10.26 -0.48
C LEU A 63 15.58 11.22 0.71
N ARG A 64 15.76 10.72 1.94
CA ARG A 64 15.72 11.56 3.15
C ARG A 64 16.86 12.57 3.18
N ASN A 65 18.09 12.12 2.92
CA ASN A 65 19.25 13.00 2.90
C ASN A 65 19.10 14.11 1.86
N ASP A 66 18.63 13.78 0.66
CA ASP A 66 18.37 14.76 -0.40
C ASP A 66 17.25 15.74 0.04
N PHE A 67 16.13 15.22 0.58
CA PHE A 67 15.01 16.04 1.06
C PHE A 67 15.41 17.02 2.17
N ASP A 68 16.10 16.54 3.21
CA ASP A 68 16.53 17.35 4.35
C ASP A 68 17.58 18.41 3.95
N SER A 69 18.28 18.19 2.82
CA SER A 69 19.19 19.16 2.22
C SER A 69 18.50 20.14 1.25
N GLY A 70 17.17 20.08 1.14
CA GLY A 70 16.39 20.91 0.21
C GLY A 70 16.59 20.51 -1.26
N LEU A 71 16.81 19.23 -1.55
CA LEU A 71 16.96 18.65 -2.89
C LEU A 71 15.92 17.55 -3.14
N GLY A 72 15.87 17.04 -4.37
CA GLY A 72 14.99 15.95 -4.76
C GLY A 72 13.52 16.28 -4.48
N LEU A 73 12.88 15.45 -3.63
CA LEU A 73 11.47 15.61 -3.27
C LEU A 73 11.16 16.98 -2.63
N ALA A 74 12.14 17.68 -2.04
CA ALA A 74 11.93 19.00 -1.46
C ALA A 74 11.84 20.13 -2.51
N LYS A 75 12.06 19.84 -3.81
CA LYS A 75 12.05 20.84 -4.89
C LYS A 75 11.21 20.47 -6.11
N CYS A 76 10.62 19.28 -6.13
CA CYS A 76 9.81 18.87 -7.28
C CYS A 76 8.53 19.74 -7.41
N GLY A 77 8.16 20.01 -8.66
CA GLY A 77 7.00 20.81 -9.02
C GLY A 77 5.74 20.00 -9.35
N SER A 78 5.82 18.67 -9.38
CA SER A 78 4.68 17.79 -9.64
C SER A 78 4.85 16.41 -9.00
N LEU A 79 3.74 15.68 -8.86
CA LEU A 79 3.79 14.30 -8.36
C LEU A 79 4.46 13.36 -9.37
N TYR A 80 4.29 13.57 -10.67
CA TYR A 80 5.04 12.82 -11.69
C TYR A 80 6.56 13.01 -11.56
N GLU A 81 7.01 14.25 -11.35
CA GLU A 81 8.43 14.52 -11.11
C GLU A 81 8.92 13.85 -9.81
N ALA A 82 8.12 13.89 -8.74
CA ALA A 82 8.40 13.13 -7.52
C ALA A 82 8.58 11.63 -7.80
N ALA A 83 7.71 11.04 -8.63
CA ALA A 83 7.81 9.64 -9.03
C ALA A 83 9.10 9.34 -9.83
N ARG A 84 9.54 10.28 -10.67
CA ARG A 84 10.82 10.18 -11.40
C ARG A 84 12.01 10.27 -10.47
N ILE A 85 12.02 11.20 -9.52
CA ILE A 85 13.07 11.34 -8.50
C ILE A 85 13.21 10.05 -7.68
N VAL A 86 12.09 9.48 -7.23
CA VAL A 86 12.08 8.19 -6.53
C VAL A 86 12.65 7.07 -7.42
N GLY A 87 12.23 7.02 -8.69
CA GLY A 87 12.74 6.06 -9.66
C GLY A 87 14.24 6.18 -9.94
N ASP A 88 14.77 7.39 -10.03
CA ASP A 88 16.21 7.65 -10.20
C ASP A 88 17.00 7.25 -8.95
N CYS A 89 16.43 7.45 -7.76
CA CYS A 89 17.02 6.95 -6.52
C CYS A 89 17.07 5.42 -6.48
N VAL A 90 16.03 4.72 -6.98
CA VAL A 90 16.05 3.25 -7.13
C VAL A 90 17.20 2.82 -8.06
N ARG A 91 17.43 3.53 -9.17
CA ARG A 91 18.55 3.24 -10.08
C ARG A 91 19.91 3.48 -9.43
N ARG A 92 20.08 4.57 -8.67
CA ARG A 92 21.30 4.82 -7.90
C ARG A 92 21.64 3.68 -6.95
N VAL A 93 20.64 3.14 -6.22
CA VAL A 93 20.85 1.98 -5.34
C VAL A 93 21.13 0.71 -6.16
N SER A 94 20.46 0.53 -7.28
CA SER A 94 20.74 -0.55 -8.22
C SER A 94 22.19 -0.54 -8.71
N ASP A 95 22.74 0.62 -9.04
CA ASP A 95 24.13 0.76 -9.51
C ASP A 95 25.15 0.36 -8.44
N ILE A 96 24.80 0.51 -7.16
CA ILE A 96 25.64 0.12 -6.01
C ILE A 96 25.55 -1.38 -5.76
N ASP A 97 24.34 -1.94 -5.66
CA ASP A 97 24.11 -3.25 -5.05
C ASP A 97 23.79 -4.38 -6.05
N ARG A 98 23.18 -4.07 -7.22
CA ARG A 98 22.60 -5.11 -8.11
C ARG A 98 23.62 -6.13 -8.56
N ALA A 99 24.80 -5.68 -9.01
CA ALA A 99 25.84 -6.57 -9.52
C ALA A 99 26.38 -7.54 -8.46
N ALA A 100 26.41 -7.12 -7.19
CA ALA A 100 26.82 -7.98 -6.09
C ALA A 100 25.71 -8.99 -5.74
N LEU A 101 24.45 -8.53 -5.66
CA LEU A 101 23.29 -9.39 -5.40
C LEU A 101 23.14 -10.49 -6.46
N GLU A 102 23.20 -10.13 -7.74
CA GLU A 102 23.01 -11.07 -8.85
C GLU A 102 24.14 -12.11 -8.94
N ARG A 103 25.37 -11.72 -8.57
CA ARG A 103 26.52 -12.65 -8.47
C ARG A 103 26.25 -13.77 -7.48
N ASP A 104 25.58 -13.46 -6.38
CA ASP A 104 25.24 -14.41 -5.32
C ASP A 104 23.82 -14.99 -5.48
N HIS A 105 23.24 -14.88 -6.68
CA HIS A 105 21.90 -15.38 -7.05
C HIS A 105 20.73 -14.76 -6.27
N PHE A 106 20.91 -13.54 -5.75
CA PHE A 106 19.82 -12.72 -5.21
C PHE A 106 19.26 -11.78 -6.27
N SER A 107 17.94 -11.56 -6.24
CA SER A 107 17.28 -10.62 -7.15
C SER A 107 17.28 -9.20 -6.58
N PHE A 108 17.58 -8.20 -7.42
CA PHE A 108 17.30 -6.79 -7.10
C PHE A 108 15.80 -6.55 -7.18
N ASN A 109 15.12 -6.61 -6.03
CA ASN A 109 13.66 -6.55 -5.96
C ASN A 109 13.22 -5.47 -4.96
N VAL A 110 12.75 -4.33 -5.48
CA VAL A 110 12.17 -3.25 -4.69
C VAL A 110 11.00 -2.63 -5.46
N HIS A 111 9.86 -2.49 -4.79
CA HIS A 111 8.69 -1.82 -5.32
C HIS A 111 8.24 -0.76 -4.33
N LEU A 112 7.90 0.43 -4.84
CA LEU A 112 7.49 1.55 -4.01
C LEU A 112 6.14 2.07 -4.49
N LEU A 113 5.28 2.45 -3.55
CA LEU A 113 4.03 3.14 -3.84
C LEU A 113 4.16 4.56 -3.30
N LEU A 114 4.19 5.51 -4.20
CA LEU A 114 4.24 6.93 -3.90
C LEU A 114 2.82 7.51 -4.00
N GLY A 115 2.35 8.17 -2.95
CA GLY A 115 1.18 9.01 -2.98
C GLY A 115 1.50 10.40 -2.47
N GLY A 116 0.75 11.40 -2.90
CA GLY A 116 0.98 12.76 -2.43
C GLY A 116 0.34 13.84 -3.27
N GLN A 117 0.68 15.09 -2.94
CA GLN A 117 0.24 16.29 -3.64
C GLN A 117 1.30 17.39 -3.52
N VAL A 118 1.39 18.22 -4.57
CA VAL A 118 2.21 19.43 -4.61
C VAL A 118 1.29 20.62 -4.89
N ILE A 119 1.47 21.73 -4.17
CA ILE A 119 0.64 22.93 -4.33
C ILE A 119 0.73 23.47 -5.76
N GLY A 120 -0.42 23.87 -6.32
CA GLY A 120 -0.51 24.41 -7.68
C GLY A 120 -0.31 23.39 -8.80
N ALA A 121 -0.05 22.11 -8.47
CA ALA A 121 0.08 21.03 -9.44
C ALA A 121 -1.25 20.25 -9.60
N GLU A 122 -1.15 18.98 -10.00
CA GLU A 122 -2.29 18.08 -10.15
C GLU A 122 -2.93 17.67 -8.81
N PRO A 123 -4.21 17.26 -8.82
CA PRO A 123 -4.86 16.64 -7.66
C PRO A 123 -4.04 15.45 -7.12
N PRO A 124 -4.23 15.08 -5.84
CA PRO A 124 -3.48 14.00 -5.25
C PRO A 124 -3.69 12.69 -6.02
N ASN A 125 -2.63 11.92 -6.16
CA ASN A 125 -2.67 10.68 -6.93
C ASN A 125 -1.66 9.66 -6.38
N LEU A 126 -1.58 8.50 -7.03
CA LEU A 126 -0.68 7.41 -6.69
C LEU A 126 0.19 7.02 -7.89
N TYR A 127 1.44 6.66 -7.60
CA TYR A 127 2.37 6.08 -8.54
C TYR A 127 3.02 4.82 -7.95
N LEU A 128 3.00 3.74 -8.71
CA LEU A 128 3.79 2.54 -8.48
C LEU A 128 5.15 2.69 -9.17
N ILE A 129 6.24 2.58 -8.43
CA ILE A 129 7.62 2.60 -8.95
C ILE A 129 8.15 1.16 -8.93
N TYR A 130 8.57 0.70 -10.11
CA TYR A 130 9.13 -0.65 -10.32
C TYR A 130 10.65 -0.71 -10.02
N PRO A 131 11.24 -1.91 -9.88
CA PRO A 131 12.68 -2.09 -9.67
C PRO A 131 13.58 -1.45 -10.75
N GLN A 132 13.04 -1.16 -11.94
CA GLN A 132 13.72 -0.48 -13.05
C GLN A 132 13.63 1.06 -12.96
N GLY A 133 12.93 1.59 -11.95
CA GLY A 133 12.76 3.01 -11.69
C GLY A 133 11.74 3.71 -12.60
N ASN A 134 11.00 2.98 -13.44
CA ASN A 134 9.88 3.55 -14.20
C ASN A 134 8.60 3.59 -13.34
N PRO A 135 7.81 4.67 -13.42
CA PRO A 135 6.56 4.79 -12.68
C PRO A 135 5.32 4.37 -13.51
N LEU A 136 4.29 3.89 -12.82
CA LEU A 136 2.93 3.66 -13.33
C LEU A 136 1.93 4.42 -12.45
N ARG A 137 1.01 5.17 -13.05
CA ARG A 137 0.03 6.01 -12.34
C ARG A 137 -1.28 5.24 -12.10
N ALA A 138 -1.96 5.51 -10.98
CA ALA A 138 -3.37 5.14 -10.82
C ALA A 138 -4.27 5.92 -11.80
N THR A 139 -5.40 5.34 -12.17
CA THR A 139 -6.37 5.94 -13.09
C THR A 139 -7.74 5.98 -12.45
N GLU A 140 -8.70 6.70 -13.06
CA GLU A 140 -10.08 6.72 -12.59
C GLU A 140 -10.71 5.31 -12.62
N ASP A 141 -10.42 4.53 -13.66
CA ASP A 141 -10.86 3.13 -13.77
C ASP A 141 -10.16 2.17 -12.80
N SER A 142 -9.04 2.59 -12.21
CA SER A 142 -8.26 1.80 -11.26
C SER A 142 -7.80 2.72 -10.12
N PRO A 143 -8.72 3.09 -9.22
CA PRO A 143 -8.48 4.12 -8.21
C PRO A 143 -7.62 3.63 -7.04
N TYR A 144 -7.03 2.43 -7.12
CA TYR A 144 -6.19 1.91 -6.07
C TYR A 144 -5.01 1.11 -6.64
N LEU A 145 -3.90 1.10 -5.90
CA LEU A 145 -2.69 0.34 -6.24
C LEU A 145 -2.24 -0.48 -5.03
N GLN A 146 -1.76 -1.70 -5.29
CA GLN A 146 -1.34 -2.65 -4.26
C GLN A 146 0.12 -3.09 -4.47
N LEU A 147 0.81 -3.41 -3.37
CA LEU A 147 2.17 -3.97 -3.36
C LEU A 147 2.22 -5.25 -2.54
N GLY A 148 3.06 -6.19 -2.97
CA GLY A 148 3.31 -7.45 -2.25
C GLY A 148 2.16 -8.45 -2.39
N GLU A 149 1.67 -9.01 -1.30
CA GLU A 149 0.66 -10.08 -1.24
C GLU A 149 -0.77 -9.56 -1.50
N CYS A 150 -1.00 -9.01 -2.69
CA CYS A 150 -2.22 -8.26 -3.02
C CYS A 150 -3.48 -9.11 -3.28
N LYS A 151 -3.34 -10.40 -3.59
CA LYS A 151 -4.44 -11.23 -4.11
C LYS A 151 -5.59 -11.43 -3.12
N TYR A 152 -5.28 -11.56 -1.84
CA TYR A 152 -6.26 -11.90 -0.80
C TYR A 152 -7.22 -10.76 -0.47
N GLY A 153 -6.67 -9.55 -0.35
CA GLY A 153 -7.42 -8.33 -0.04
C GLY A 153 -8.03 -7.63 -1.25
N ARG A 154 -7.72 -8.06 -2.48
CA ARG A 154 -8.22 -7.43 -3.71
C ARG A 154 -9.74 -7.53 -3.91
N PRO A 155 -10.42 -8.68 -3.65
CA PRO A 155 -11.81 -8.84 -4.02
C PRO A 155 -12.80 -7.91 -3.29
N ILE A 156 -12.46 -7.40 -2.11
CA ILE A 156 -13.29 -6.41 -1.39
C ILE A 156 -13.12 -5.01 -1.99
N LEU A 157 -11.93 -4.70 -2.52
CA LEU A 157 -11.65 -3.43 -3.19
C LEU A 157 -12.37 -3.37 -4.54
N ASP A 158 -12.24 -4.43 -5.35
CA ASP A 158 -12.91 -4.54 -6.67
C ASP A 158 -14.45 -4.44 -6.60
N ARG A 159 -15.04 -4.74 -5.44
CA ARG A 159 -16.51 -4.70 -5.24
C ARG A 159 -17.02 -3.39 -4.66
N GLY A 160 -16.15 -2.60 -4.03
CA GLY A 160 -16.59 -1.55 -3.12
C GLY A 160 -15.92 -0.20 -3.30
N VAL A 161 -14.74 -0.14 -3.91
CA VAL A 161 -14.03 1.11 -4.16
C VAL A 161 -14.36 1.59 -5.56
N ASP A 162 -14.96 2.77 -5.64
CA ASP A 162 -15.30 3.47 -6.87
C ASP A 162 -15.07 4.99 -6.71
N GLY A 163 -15.37 5.76 -7.77
CA GLY A 163 -15.19 7.21 -7.77
C GLY A 163 -16.06 7.97 -6.75
N GLN A 164 -17.11 7.36 -6.20
CA GLN A 164 -18.02 7.99 -5.23
C GLN A 164 -17.69 7.61 -3.78
N THR A 165 -16.68 6.77 -3.59
CA THR A 165 -16.26 6.29 -2.27
C THR A 165 -15.63 7.43 -1.46
N SER A 166 -16.23 7.79 -0.31
CA SER A 166 -15.67 8.81 0.58
C SER A 166 -14.34 8.37 1.20
N LEU A 167 -13.54 9.31 1.69
CA LEU A 167 -12.21 9.03 2.25
C LEU A 167 -12.29 8.08 3.46
N GLU A 168 -13.28 8.26 4.35
CA GLU A 168 -13.47 7.42 5.53
C GLU A 168 -13.97 6.02 5.17
N VAL A 169 -14.80 5.88 4.13
CA VAL A 169 -15.25 4.59 3.63
C VAL A 169 -14.10 3.84 2.96
N ALA A 170 -13.28 4.53 2.15
CA ALA A 170 -12.06 3.98 1.57
C ALA A 170 -11.08 3.47 2.65
N ALA A 171 -10.96 4.17 3.78
CA ALA A 171 -10.15 3.73 4.91
C ALA A 171 -10.66 2.40 5.51
N LYS A 172 -11.98 2.23 5.64
CA LYS A 172 -12.57 0.96 6.07
C LYS A 172 -12.31 -0.16 5.06
N TYR A 173 -12.47 0.12 3.76
CA TYR A 173 -12.13 -0.85 2.70
C TYR A 173 -10.66 -1.29 2.78
N ALA A 174 -9.75 -0.35 3.03
CA ALA A 174 -8.35 -0.67 3.25
C ALA A 174 -8.19 -1.63 4.44
N LEU A 175 -8.75 -1.33 5.61
CA LEU A 175 -8.63 -2.20 6.79
C LEU A 175 -9.21 -3.60 6.57
N LEU A 176 -10.38 -3.72 5.92
CA LEU A 176 -10.97 -5.01 5.57
C LEU A 176 -10.11 -5.81 4.57
N SER A 177 -9.47 -5.10 3.63
CA SER A 177 -8.51 -5.70 2.70
C SER A 177 -7.29 -6.27 3.44
N PHE A 178 -6.80 -5.58 4.47
CA PHE A 178 -5.74 -6.08 5.34
C PHE A 178 -6.19 -7.28 6.18
N ASP A 179 -7.40 -7.27 6.76
CA ASP A 179 -7.93 -8.40 7.55
C ASP A 179 -7.97 -9.70 6.72
N ALA A 180 -8.56 -9.64 5.53
CA ALA A 180 -8.63 -10.78 4.61
C ALA A 180 -7.23 -11.33 4.28
N THR A 181 -6.26 -10.43 4.09
CA THR A 181 -4.88 -10.78 3.77
C THR A 181 -4.15 -11.41 4.96
N ILE A 182 -4.23 -10.81 6.14
CA ILE A 182 -3.57 -11.30 7.37
C ILE A 182 -4.10 -12.68 7.76
N ARG A 183 -5.41 -12.90 7.64
CA ARG A 183 -6.05 -14.19 7.94
C ARG A 183 -5.62 -15.31 6.98
N SER A 184 -5.31 -14.96 5.74
CA SER A 184 -5.03 -15.93 4.67
C SER A 184 -3.55 -16.08 4.33
N ASN A 185 -2.70 -15.17 4.81
CA ASN A 185 -1.27 -15.18 4.51
C ASN A 185 -0.45 -14.67 5.71
N VAL A 186 0.25 -15.60 6.38
CA VAL A 186 1.08 -15.33 7.57
C VAL A 186 2.25 -14.38 7.33
N THR A 187 2.62 -14.16 6.06
CA THR A 187 3.72 -13.26 5.71
C THR A 187 3.36 -11.78 5.81
N VAL A 188 2.07 -11.48 6.00
CA VAL A 188 1.54 -10.14 6.24
C VAL A 188 1.08 -10.07 7.69
N GLY A 189 1.36 -8.98 8.38
CA GLY A 189 0.96 -8.89 9.78
C GLY A 189 1.19 -7.54 10.45
N PRO A 190 0.57 -7.37 11.63
CA PRO A 190 0.63 -6.13 12.39
C PRO A 190 2.07 -5.80 12.85
N PRO A 191 2.33 -4.53 13.21
CA PRO A 191 1.40 -3.40 13.16
C PRO A 191 0.97 -2.99 11.75
N VAL A 192 -0.26 -2.48 11.61
CA VAL A 192 -0.77 -1.87 10.36
C VAL A 192 -0.76 -0.36 10.52
N GLU A 193 -0.07 0.34 9.64
CA GLU A 193 -0.10 1.80 9.55
C GLU A 193 -1.12 2.23 8.49
N ILE A 194 -1.90 3.27 8.79
CA ILE A 194 -2.80 3.93 7.83
C ILE A 194 -2.66 5.45 7.95
N VAL A 195 -2.73 6.12 6.81
CA VAL A 195 -2.82 7.58 6.72
C VAL A 195 -3.95 7.98 5.78
N LEU A 196 -4.72 8.98 6.20
CA LEU A 196 -5.72 9.66 5.39
C LEU A 196 -5.18 11.05 5.08
N TYR A 197 -5.05 11.35 3.80
CA TYR A 197 -4.67 12.67 3.31
C TYR A 197 -5.87 13.31 2.64
N ARG A 198 -6.26 14.50 3.09
CA ARG A 198 -7.33 15.27 2.44
C ARG A 198 -6.71 16.13 1.35
N LYS A 199 -7.35 16.12 0.18
CA LYS A 199 -6.97 16.96 -0.94
C LYS A 199 -6.85 18.43 -0.49
N ASP A 200 -5.78 19.08 -0.97
CA ASP A 200 -5.45 20.48 -0.71
C ASP A 200 -5.13 20.82 0.76
N SER A 201 -4.97 19.84 1.66
CA SER A 201 -4.60 20.11 3.06
C SER A 201 -3.11 20.41 3.26
N PHE A 202 -2.25 19.80 2.43
CA PHE A 202 -0.78 19.83 2.54
C PHE A 202 -0.23 19.52 3.94
N GLU A 203 -0.99 18.75 4.72
CA GLU A 203 -0.66 18.33 6.08
C GLU A 203 -1.09 16.89 6.33
N LEU A 204 -0.31 16.16 7.14
CA LEU A 204 -0.60 14.79 7.55
C LEU A 204 -1.07 14.74 9.01
N THR A 205 -2.36 14.96 9.23
CA THR A 205 -2.96 14.98 10.58
C THR A 205 -3.69 13.67 10.94
N GLN A 206 -4.14 12.90 9.96
CA GLN A 206 -4.91 11.68 10.16
C GLN A 206 -4.03 10.44 9.94
N TYR A 207 -3.32 10.03 10.99
CA TYR A 207 -2.47 8.83 11.00
C TYR A 207 -2.83 7.91 12.18
N ARG A 208 -2.83 6.60 11.93
CA ARG A 208 -3.01 5.56 12.95
C ARG A 208 -2.05 4.40 12.71
N ARG A 209 -1.61 3.78 13.80
CA ARG A 209 -0.81 2.56 13.81
C ARG A 209 -1.48 1.53 14.72
N PHE A 210 -2.14 0.55 14.11
CA PHE A 210 -2.87 -0.50 14.81
C PHE A 210 -1.91 -1.62 15.21
N GLY A 211 -1.82 -1.89 16.51
CA GLY A 211 -1.09 -3.04 17.04
C GLY A 211 -1.80 -4.37 16.78
N ALA A 212 -1.18 -5.48 17.18
CA ALA A 212 -1.78 -6.80 17.02
C ALA A 212 -3.04 -7.02 17.88
N ALA A 213 -3.15 -6.33 19.02
CA ALA A 213 -4.26 -6.42 19.96
C ALA A 213 -5.07 -5.10 20.02
N ASP A 214 -5.12 -4.36 18.92
CA ASP A 214 -5.85 -3.09 18.86
C ASP A 214 -7.37 -3.32 18.96
N GLU A 215 -8.00 -2.69 19.96
CA GLU A 215 -9.42 -2.89 20.27
C GLU A 215 -10.35 -2.33 19.19
N GLU A 216 -9.99 -1.17 18.61
CA GLU A 216 -10.79 -0.52 17.56
C GLU A 216 -10.76 -1.37 16.28
N LEU A 217 -9.57 -1.85 15.89
CA LEU A 217 -9.43 -2.74 14.73
C LEU A 217 -10.20 -4.06 14.93
N THR A 218 -10.13 -4.62 16.14
CA THR A 218 -10.88 -5.84 16.50
C THR A 218 -12.40 -5.63 16.41
N LEU A 219 -12.89 -4.46 16.83
CA LEU A 219 -14.30 -4.10 16.73
C LEU A 219 -14.75 -3.96 15.26
N ILE A 220 -13.95 -3.29 14.42
CA ILE A 220 -14.24 -3.17 12.98
C ILE A 220 -14.37 -4.55 12.33
N HIS A 221 -13.41 -5.44 12.60
CA HIS A 221 -13.40 -6.79 12.01
C HIS A 221 -14.58 -7.65 12.49
N SER A 222 -14.87 -7.65 13.79
CA SER A 222 -15.99 -8.44 14.34
C SER A 222 -17.35 -7.94 13.87
N SER A 223 -17.51 -6.62 13.71
CA SER A 223 -18.70 -6.01 13.13
C SER A 223 -18.89 -6.42 11.66
N TRP A 224 -17.82 -6.39 10.87
CA TRP A 224 -17.83 -6.85 9.48
C TRP A 224 -18.18 -8.34 9.37
N GLU A 225 -17.53 -9.20 10.15
CA GLU A 225 -17.77 -10.65 10.12
C GLU A 225 -19.24 -10.98 10.45
N THR A 226 -19.80 -10.32 11.46
CA THR A 226 -21.21 -10.49 11.84
C THR A 226 -22.14 -10.07 10.70
N SER A 227 -21.84 -8.96 10.03
CA SER A 227 -22.65 -8.43 8.93
C SER A 227 -22.57 -9.33 7.70
N LEU A 228 -21.37 -9.83 7.38
CA LEU A 228 -21.14 -10.75 6.27
C LEU A 228 -21.89 -12.07 6.45
N ARG A 229 -21.86 -12.66 7.65
CA ARG A 229 -22.60 -13.90 7.96
C ARG A 229 -24.11 -13.72 7.77
N ARG A 230 -24.67 -12.61 8.28
CA ARG A 230 -26.09 -12.29 8.09
C ARG A 230 -26.47 -12.12 6.62
N ALA A 231 -25.60 -11.47 5.82
CA ALA A 231 -25.85 -11.30 4.40
C ALA A 231 -25.88 -12.65 3.65
N VAL A 232 -25.02 -13.59 4.04
CA VAL A 232 -25.00 -14.95 3.47
C VAL A 232 -26.27 -15.73 3.84
N GLU A 233 -26.73 -15.64 5.10
CA GLU A 233 -27.96 -16.29 5.58
C GLU A 233 -29.23 -15.77 4.88
N GLN A 234 -29.18 -14.57 4.31
CA GLN A 234 -30.30 -13.96 3.58
C GLN A 234 -30.29 -14.28 2.07
N LEU A 235 -29.28 -15.01 1.57
CA LEU A 235 -29.23 -15.39 0.17
C LEU A 235 -30.33 -16.41 -0.17
N PRO A 236 -30.82 -16.41 -1.42
CA PRO A 236 -31.78 -17.41 -1.87
C PRO A 236 -31.23 -18.84 -1.73
N GLU A 237 -32.10 -19.77 -1.34
CA GLU A 237 -31.78 -21.19 -1.27
C GLU A 237 -31.31 -21.75 -2.62
N ILE A 238 -30.29 -22.60 -2.58
CA ILE A 238 -29.78 -23.28 -3.78
C ILE A 238 -30.74 -24.42 -4.13
N ASN A 239 -31.20 -24.42 -5.37
CA ASN A 239 -32.13 -25.42 -5.87
C ASN A 239 -31.39 -26.68 -6.37
N PHE A 240 -31.14 -27.63 -5.47
CA PHE A 240 -30.48 -28.91 -5.77
C PHE A 240 -31.44 -29.90 -6.46
N ARG A 241 -31.85 -29.62 -7.69
CA ARG A 241 -32.86 -30.39 -8.44
C ARG A 241 -32.36 -31.66 -9.12
N SER A 242 -31.08 -32.00 -9.01
CA SER A 242 -30.51 -33.16 -9.72
C SER A 242 -29.54 -33.93 -8.83
N PRO A 243 -29.64 -35.27 -8.77
CA PRO A 243 -28.60 -36.08 -8.15
C PRO A 243 -27.27 -35.91 -8.92
N PRO A 244 -26.11 -36.07 -8.26
CA PRO A 244 -24.81 -36.02 -8.93
C PRO A 244 -24.75 -37.06 -10.06
N PRO A 245 -24.05 -36.78 -11.17
CA PRO A 245 -23.91 -37.72 -12.27
C PRO A 245 -23.25 -39.02 -11.79
N GLU A 246 -23.78 -40.18 -12.21
CA GLU A 246 -23.15 -41.47 -11.94
C GLU A 246 -21.75 -41.50 -12.57
N MET A 247 -20.71 -41.79 -11.78
CA MET A 247 -19.36 -41.98 -12.30
C MET A 247 -19.35 -43.26 -13.15
N SER A 248 -19.20 -43.12 -14.46
CA SER A 248 -18.93 -44.24 -15.35
C SER A 248 -17.60 -44.89 -14.95
N THR A 249 -17.67 -46.10 -14.39
CA THR A 249 -16.53 -46.99 -14.09
C THR A 249 -15.78 -47.39 -15.34
#